data_AF-A0A2X4UK75-F1
#
_entry.id   AF-A0A2X4UK75-F1
#
_cell.length_a   1.000
_cell.length_b   1.000
_cell.length_c   1.000
_cell.angle_alpha   90.00
_cell.angle_beta   90.00
_cell.angle_gamma   90.00
#
_symmetry.space_group_name_H-M   'P 1'
#
loop_
_entity.id
_entity.type
_entity.pdbx_description
1 polymer ?
#
loop_
_entity_poly.entity_id
_entity_poly.type
_entity_poly.pdbx_seq_one_letter_code
_entity_poly.pdbx_strand_id
1 'polypeptide(L)'
;MNTLFIADLHLCAQEPAITAGFLRFLRHDAIHAEALYILGDLFEAWIGDDDPEPLHAEIAAELKTLQQAGVPCYFIHGNRDFLLGKRFARASGMHLLPEEKVLELYGRKILILHGDTLCTDDQAYQQFRRKVHNPLIQKLFLAMPLRWRLKIAAKMRARSRQSNQGKSQAIMDVNPQAVEQAMLSHNVHWMIHGHTPPPGGA
;
A
#
# COMPACT_ATOMS: atom_id res chain seq x y z
N MET A 1 -1.81 24.68 -6.10
CA MET A 1 -1.86 23.83 -4.90
C MET A 1 -2.20 22.44 -5.39
N ASN A 2 -1.48 21.41 -4.94
CA ASN A 2 -1.46 20.10 -5.58
C ASN A 2 -1.66 18.99 -4.53
N THR A 3 -2.36 17.93 -4.90
CA THR A 3 -2.48 16.69 -4.12
C THR A 3 -1.54 15.64 -4.72
N LEU A 4 -0.79 14.95 -3.86
CA LEU A 4 0.18 13.94 -4.29
C LEU A 4 -0.33 12.53 -4.02
N PHE A 5 -0.04 11.63 -4.96
CA PHE A 5 -0.33 10.19 -4.86
C PHE A 5 0.96 9.42 -5.10
N ILE A 6 1.28 8.47 -4.22
CA ILE A 6 2.40 7.53 -4.36
C ILE A 6 1.93 6.12 -3.98
N ALA A 7 2.63 5.09 -4.45
CA ALA A 7 2.37 3.69 -4.14
C ALA A 7 3.63 2.86 -4.45
N ASP A 8 3.67 1.61 -3.95
CA ASP A 8 4.65 0.60 -4.39
C ASP A 8 6.12 1.00 -4.18
N LEU A 9 6.41 1.68 -3.06
CA LEU A 9 7.78 2.07 -2.68
C LEU A 9 8.60 0.88 -2.18
N HIS A 10 7.95 -0.10 -1.55
CA HIS A 10 8.58 -1.29 -0.98
C HIS A 10 9.79 -0.98 -0.07
N LEU A 11 9.65 0.01 0.82
CA LEU A 11 10.73 0.42 1.72
C LEU A 11 11.23 -0.77 2.55
N CYS A 12 12.55 -0.97 2.53
CA CYS A 12 13.24 -1.99 3.33
C CYS A 12 14.70 -1.59 3.60
N ALA A 13 15.29 -2.16 4.65
CA ALA A 13 16.67 -1.87 5.04
C ALA A 13 17.71 -2.27 3.98
N GLN A 14 17.36 -3.18 3.07
CA GLN A 14 18.24 -3.66 1.99
C GLN A 14 18.33 -2.69 0.82
N GLU A 15 17.39 -1.74 0.69
CA GLU A 15 17.33 -0.78 -0.43
C GLU A 15 17.35 0.67 0.08
N PRO A 16 18.43 1.11 0.75
CA PRO A 16 18.50 2.42 1.40
C PRO A 16 18.37 3.60 0.42
N ALA A 17 18.66 3.38 -0.86
CA ALA A 17 18.50 4.40 -1.90
C ALA A 17 17.03 4.80 -2.10
N ILE A 18 16.09 3.86 -2.02
CA ILE A 18 14.64 4.15 -2.13
C ILE A 18 14.20 4.94 -0.90
N THR A 19 14.62 4.51 0.30
CA THR A 19 14.38 5.28 1.53
C THR A 19 14.90 6.71 1.41
N ALA A 20 16.16 6.91 1.00
CA ALA A 20 16.72 8.25 0.82
C ALA A 20 15.94 9.08 -0.21
N GLY A 21 15.49 8.47 -1.31
CA GLY A 21 14.63 9.11 -2.30
C GLY A 21 13.30 9.55 -1.71
N PHE A 22 12.64 8.68 -0.95
CA PHE A 22 11.38 8.99 -0.28
C PHE A 22 11.52 10.09 0.77
N LEU A 23 12.56 10.03 1.61
CA LEU A 23 12.82 11.08 2.60
C LEU A 23 13.08 12.44 1.94
N ARG A 24 13.84 12.45 0.83
CA ARG A 24 14.04 13.67 0.04
C ARG A 24 12.72 14.19 -0.50
N PHE A 25 11.89 13.33 -1.08
CA PHE A 25 10.56 13.68 -1.57
C PHE A 25 9.68 14.30 -0.47
N LEU A 26 9.63 13.69 0.72
CA LEU A 26 8.84 14.23 1.84
C LEU A 26 9.28 15.64 2.23
N ARG A 27 10.60 15.87 2.30
CA ARG A 27 11.19 17.11 2.79
C ARG A 27 11.18 18.25 1.77
N HIS A 28 11.21 17.94 0.47
CA HIS A 28 11.36 18.94 -0.59
C HIS A 28 10.12 19.13 -1.46
N ASP A 29 9.38 18.06 -1.74
CA ASP A 29 8.24 18.11 -2.66
C ASP A 29 6.92 18.07 -1.87
N ALA A 30 6.75 17.08 -0.99
CA ALA A 30 5.48 16.83 -0.32
C ALA A 30 5.11 17.92 0.69
N ILE A 31 6.09 18.64 1.26
CA ILE A 31 5.86 19.75 2.19
C ILE A 31 5.05 20.91 1.59
N HIS A 32 4.99 20.99 0.26
CA HIS A 32 4.23 22.01 -0.47
C HIS A 32 2.85 21.52 -0.96
N ALA A 33 2.48 20.27 -0.66
CA ALA A 33 1.24 19.66 -1.10
C ALA A 33 0.06 19.99 -0.17
N GLU A 34 -1.16 19.93 -0.70
CA GLU A 34 -2.39 20.00 0.12
C GLU A 34 -2.62 18.72 0.91
N ALA A 35 -2.20 17.57 0.35
CA ALA A 35 -2.32 16.25 0.96
C ALA A 35 -1.42 15.25 0.24
N LEU A 36 -0.99 14.22 0.97
CA LEU A 36 -0.28 13.06 0.45
C LEU A 36 -1.13 11.80 0.64
N TYR A 37 -1.40 11.09 -0.44
CA TYR A 37 -2.06 9.78 -0.44
C TYR A 37 -1.05 8.69 -0.80
N ILE A 38 -0.93 7.69 0.06
CA ILE A 38 -0.08 6.52 -0.11
C ILE A 38 -1.00 5.33 -0.38
N LEU A 39 -1.01 4.83 -1.62
CA LEU A 39 -1.95 3.82 -2.12
C LEU A 39 -1.35 2.41 -2.02
N GLY A 40 -0.90 2.05 -0.82
CA GLY A 40 -0.41 0.71 -0.49
C GLY A 40 1.03 0.44 -0.88
N ASP A 41 1.54 -0.68 -0.35
CA ASP A 41 2.89 -1.19 -0.60
C ASP A 41 4.00 -0.15 -0.33
N LEU A 42 3.81 0.64 0.73
CA LEU A 42 4.82 1.55 1.27
C LEU A 42 6.03 0.76 1.78
N PHE A 43 5.78 -0.39 2.42
CA PHE A 43 6.81 -1.27 2.96
C PHE A 43 6.87 -2.59 2.20
N GLU A 44 8.07 -3.18 2.07
CA GLU A 44 8.25 -4.48 1.39
C GLU A 44 7.53 -5.64 2.13
N ALA A 45 7.31 -5.49 3.44
CA ALA A 45 6.48 -6.38 4.25
C ALA A 45 6.07 -5.69 5.55
N TRP A 46 4.83 -5.91 6.01
CA TRP A 46 4.38 -5.54 7.35
C TRP A 46 3.87 -6.76 8.11
N ILE A 47 4.46 -7.04 9.27
CA ILE A 47 4.08 -8.19 10.10
C ILE A 47 3.36 -7.81 11.40
N GLY A 48 3.07 -6.52 11.58
CA GLY A 48 2.37 -5.95 12.73
C GLY A 48 3.13 -4.77 13.34
N ASP A 49 2.39 -3.83 13.93
CA ASP A 49 2.93 -2.57 14.46
C ASP A 49 3.86 -2.73 15.69
N ASP A 50 3.99 -3.95 16.22
CA ASP A 50 4.91 -4.29 17.30
C ASP A 50 6.30 -4.74 16.82
N ASP A 51 6.53 -4.78 15.51
CA ASP A 51 7.84 -4.99 14.90
C ASP A 51 8.80 -3.82 15.26
N PRO A 52 9.95 -4.07 15.93
CA PRO A 52 10.88 -3.04 16.36
C PRO A 52 11.86 -2.58 15.27
N GLU A 53 11.63 -2.93 14.01
CA GLU A 53 12.47 -2.51 12.87
C GLU A 53 12.70 -0.98 12.86
N PRO A 54 13.96 -0.50 13.00
CA PRO A 54 14.27 0.92 13.07
C PRO A 54 13.76 1.75 11.89
N LEU A 55 13.77 1.18 10.68
CA LEU A 55 13.27 1.87 9.48
C LEU A 55 11.80 2.27 9.64
N HIS A 56 10.97 1.44 10.26
CA HIS A 56 9.56 1.77 10.48
C HIS A 56 9.42 3.02 11.37
N ALA A 57 10.23 3.12 12.43
CA ALA A 57 10.22 4.28 13.32
C ALA A 57 10.72 5.56 12.62
N GLU A 58 11.77 5.45 11.80
CA GLU A 58 12.29 6.56 10.98
C GLU A 58 11.21 7.10 10.02
N ILE A 59 10.58 6.21 9.25
CA ILE A 59 9.53 6.58 8.30
C ILE A 59 8.31 7.20 9.01
N ALA A 60 7.92 6.65 10.16
CA ALA A 60 6.85 7.22 10.97
C ALA A 60 7.20 8.66 11.42
N ALA A 61 8.42 8.91 11.89
CA ALA A 61 8.82 10.24 12.34
C ALA A 61 8.81 11.28 11.20
N GLU A 62 9.22 10.89 10.00
CA GLU A 62 9.28 11.78 8.83
C GLU A 62 7.87 12.11 8.31
N LEU A 63 6.99 11.12 8.21
CA LEU A 63 5.57 11.35 7.91
C LEU A 63 4.89 12.21 8.98
N LYS A 64 5.26 12.02 10.25
CA LYS A 64 4.72 12.83 11.35
C LYS A 64 5.16 14.28 11.25
N THR A 65 6.41 14.51 10.86
CA THR A 65 6.96 15.85 10.60
C THR A 65 6.19 16.53 9.47
N LEU A 66 5.94 15.82 8.37
CA LEU A 66 5.14 16.32 7.25
C LEU A 66 3.70 16.68 7.69
N GLN A 67 3.06 15.81 8.49
CA GLN A 67 1.74 16.08 9.06
C GLN A 67 1.73 17.31 9.97
N GLN A 68 2.76 17.49 10.80
CA GLN A 68 2.91 18.66 11.66
C GLN A 68 3.18 19.95 10.89
N ALA A 69 3.79 19.86 9.70
CA ALA A 69 3.92 20.98 8.76
C ALA A 69 2.59 21.37 8.07
N GLY A 70 1.50 20.65 8.36
CA GLY A 70 0.16 20.96 7.85
C GLY A 70 -0.28 20.13 6.65
N VAL A 71 0.51 19.14 6.21
CA VAL A 71 0.17 18.28 5.07
C VAL A 71 -0.44 16.96 5.56
N PRO A 72 -1.78 16.78 5.50
CA PRO A 72 -2.40 15.53 5.90
C PRO A 72 -1.94 14.37 5.02
N CYS A 73 -1.61 13.26 5.67
CA CYS A 73 -1.15 12.04 5.03
C CYS A 73 -2.22 10.94 5.18
N TYR A 74 -2.54 10.26 4.09
CA TYR A 74 -3.55 9.20 4.03
C TYR A 74 -2.93 7.92 3.50
N PHE A 75 -3.38 6.78 4.01
CA PHE A 75 -2.83 5.47 3.66
C PHE A 75 -3.95 4.48 3.35
N ILE A 76 -3.92 3.89 2.17
CA ILE A 76 -4.65 2.67 1.82
C ILE A 76 -3.67 1.50 1.94
N HIS A 77 -4.12 0.38 2.50
CA HIS A 77 -3.33 -0.84 2.57
C HIS A 77 -3.03 -1.42 1.21
N GLY A 78 -1.80 -1.89 1.02
CA GLY A 78 -1.44 -2.75 -0.10
C GLY A 78 -1.35 -4.21 0.29
N ASN A 79 -0.99 -5.07 -0.66
CA ASN A 79 -0.88 -6.51 -0.43
C ASN A 79 0.36 -6.93 0.37
N ARG A 80 1.33 -6.02 0.58
CA ARG A 80 2.53 -6.26 1.39
C ARG A 80 2.38 -5.76 2.82
N ASP A 81 1.56 -4.75 3.02
CA ASP A 81 1.46 -4.01 4.28
C ASP A 81 0.03 -3.94 4.87
N PHE A 82 -0.88 -4.81 4.44
CA PHE A 82 -2.26 -4.97 4.94
C PHE A 82 -2.42 -5.17 6.46
N LEU A 83 -1.35 -5.48 7.19
CA LEU A 83 -1.36 -5.58 8.66
C LEU A 83 -1.03 -4.26 9.38
N LEU A 84 -0.72 -3.20 8.63
CA LEU A 84 -0.40 -1.88 9.18
C LEU A 84 -1.58 -1.33 9.96
N GLY A 85 -1.36 -1.06 11.24
CA GLY A 85 -2.43 -0.80 12.18
C GLY A 85 -2.47 0.63 12.69
N LYS A 86 -3.36 0.81 13.68
CA LYS A 86 -3.60 2.10 14.34
C LYS A 86 -2.40 2.60 15.13
N ARG A 87 -1.49 1.72 15.57
CA ARG A 87 -0.30 2.13 16.34
C ARG A 87 0.68 2.83 15.42
N PHE A 88 0.94 2.25 14.24
CA PHE A 88 1.78 2.91 13.24
C PHE A 88 1.14 4.21 12.73
N ALA A 89 -0.15 4.16 12.36
CA ALA A 89 -0.88 5.34 11.90
C ALA A 89 -0.83 6.50 12.91
N ARG A 90 -0.94 6.21 14.22
CA ARG A 90 -0.78 7.22 15.27
C ARG A 90 0.64 7.78 15.35
N ALA A 91 1.65 6.91 15.24
CA ALA A 91 3.05 7.33 15.29
C ALA A 91 3.42 8.21 14.09
N SER A 92 2.94 7.86 12.89
CA SER A 92 3.19 8.58 11.65
C SER A 92 2.27 9.78 11.43
N GLY A 93 1.17 9.89 12.17
CA GLY A 93 0.15 10.91 11.94
C GLY A 93 -0.71 10.65 10.70
N MET A 94 -0.60 9.48 10.07
CA MET A 94 -1.42 9.13 8.91
C MET A 94 -2.85 8.74 9.27
N HIS A 95 -3.76 8.98 8.33
CA HIS A 95 -5.12 8.48 8.37
C HIS A 95 -5.26 7.21 7.54
N LEU A 96 -5.63 6.10 8.19
CA LEU A 96 -5.97 4.87 7.49
C LEU A 96 -7.31 5.03 6.77
N LEU A 97 -7.31 4.78 5.47
CA LEU A 97 -8.47 4.80 4.61
C LEU A 97 -9.01 3.38 4.39
N PRO A 98 -10.29 3.22 4.02
CA PRO A 98 -10.78 1.96 3.50
C PRO A 98 -10.08 1.59 2.18
N GLU A 99 -10.15 0.32 1.82
CA GLU A 99 -9.57 -0.25 0.59
C GLU A 99 -9.93 0.49 -0.70
N GLU A 100 -11.18 0.97 -0.76
CA GLU A 100 -11.69 1.81 -1.83
C GLU A 100 -12.24 3.11 -1.23
N LYS A 101 -11.78 4.24 -1.76
CA LYS A 101 -12.23 5.55 -1.32
C LYS A 101 -12.49 6.47 -2.50
N VAL A 102 -13.69 7.03 -2.58
CA VAL A 102 -13.98 8.13 -3.50
C VAL A 102 -13.58 9.46 -2.83
N LEU A 103 -12.76 10.22 -3.54
CA LEU A 103 -12.35 11.58 -3.19
C LEU A 103 -13.04 12.57 -4.13
N GLU A 104 -13.33 13.76 -3.61
CA GLU A 104 -13.71 14.90 -4.43
C GLU A 104 -12.56 15.91 -4.41
N LEU A 105 -11.78 15.94 -5.50
CA LEU A 105 -10.59 16.77 -5.63
C LEU A 105 -10.74 17.68 -6.84
N TYR A 106 -10.63 18.99 -6.60
CA TYR A 106 -10.66 20.01 -7.67
C TYR A 106 -11.88 19.88 -8.60
N GLY A 107 -13.06 19.57 -8.03
CA GLY A 107 -14.30 19.37 -8.77
C GLY A 107 -14.42 18.02 -9.49
N ARG A 108 -13.54 17.05 -9.21
CA ARG A 108 -13.56 15.71 -9.80
C ARG A 108 -13.79 14.64 -8.73
N LYS A 109 -14.65 13.67 -9.04
CA LYS A 109 -14.76 12.44 -8.25
C LYS A 109 -13.74 11.43 -8.74
N ILE A 110 -12.86 11.00 -7.84
CA ILE A 110 -11.74 10.11 -8.12
C ILE A 110 -11.83 8.92 -7.17
N LEU A 111 -11.90 7.70 -7.71
CA LEU A 111 -11.75 6.49 -6.92
C LEU A 111 -10.26 6.22 -6.71
N ILE A 112 -9.87 6.00 -5.46
CA ILE A 112 -8.54 5.55 -5.10
C ILE A 112 -8.60 4.20 -4.40
N LEU A 113 -7.60 3.37 -4.70
CA LEU A 113 -7.41 2.03 -4.18
C LEU A 113 -5.97 1.59 -4.41
N HIS A 114 -5.56 0.45 -3.82
CA HIS A 114 -4.24 -0.10 -4.11
C HIS A 114 -4.16 -0.72 -5.52
N GLY A 115 -5.16 -1.51 -5.93
CA GLY A 115 -5.30 -2.02 -7.30
C GLY A 115 -5.27 -3.54 -7.43
N ASP A 116 -4.75 -4.24 -6.42
CA ASP A 116 -4.70 -5.71 -6.36
C ASP A 116 -6.09 -6.38 -6.41
N THR A 117 -7.15 -5.66 -6.03
CA THR A 117 -8.55 -6.10 -6.15
C THR A 117 -9.04 -6.18 -7.59
N LEU A 118 -8.41 -5.43 -8.50
CA LEU A 118 -8.76 -5.36 -9.92
C LEU A 118 -8.13 -6.51 -10.72
N CYS A 119 -7.10 -7.17 -10.19
CA CYS A 119 -6.43 -8.31 -10.82
C CYS A 119 -7.25 -9.61 -10.64
N THR A 120 -8.47 -9.63 -11.17
CA THR A 120 -9.44 -10.72 -10.93
C THR A 120 -9.10 -12.02 -11.66
N ASP A 121 -8.27 -11.94 -12.70
CA ASP A 121 -7.81 -13.10 -13.46
C ASP A 121 -6.77 -13.94 -12.69
N ASP A 122 -6.06 -13.35 -11.73
CA ASP A 122 -5.21 -14.09 -10.80
C ASP A 122 -6.02 -14.71 -9.65
N GLN A 123 -6.80 -15.76 -10.00
CA GLN A 123 -7.67 -16.43 -9.04
C GLN A 123 -6.91 -16.98 -7.82
N ALA A 124 -5.68 -17.44 -8.01
CA ALA A 124 -4.84 -17.96 -6.92
C ALA A 124 -4.48 -16.83 -5.93
N TYR A 125 -4.11 -15.66 -6.45
CA TYR A 125 -3.89 -14.47 -5.64
C TYR A 125 -5.18 -14.03 -4.93
N GLN A 126 -6.31 -13.92 -5.64
CA GLN A 126 -7.59 -13.52 -5.03
C GLN A 126 -8.07 -14.49 -3.93
N GLN A 127 -7.79 -15.79 -4.05
CA GLN A 127 -8.06 -16.76 -2.99
C GLN A 127 -7.15 -16.56 -1.77
N PHE A 128 -5.87 -16.30 -2.01
CA PHE A 128 -4.90 -16.01 -0.96
C PHE A 128 -5.24 -14.72 -0.23
N ARG A 129 -5.55 -13.65 -0.97
CA ARG A 129 -5.98 -12.35 -0.47
C ARG A 129 -7.17 -12.48 0.48
N ARG A 130 -8.23 -13.19 0.06
CA ARG A 130 -9.39 -13.49 0.92
C ARG A 130 -9.03 -14.16 2.25
N LYS A 131 -8.00 -15.02 2.27
CA LYS A 131 -7.52 -15.67 3.50
C LYS A 131 -6.79 -14.68 4.39
N VAL A 132 -5.85 -13.90 3.86
CA VAL A 132 -5.03 -12.98 4.68
C VAL A 132 -5.78 -11.72 5.14
N HIS A 133 -6.87 -11.35 4.46
CA HIS A 133 -7.79 -10.30 4.91
C HIS A 133 -8.88 -10.80 5.88
N ASN A 134 -8.92 -12.11 6.20
CA ASN A 134 -9.86 -12.60 7.20
C ASN A 134 -9.46 -12.10 8.61
N PRO A 135 -10.34 -11.39 9.35
CA PRO A 135 -9.99 -10.80 10.63
C PRO A 135 -9.54 -11.81 11.70
N LEU A 136 -10.08 -13.04 11.67
CA LEU A 136 -9.66 -14.10 12.59
C LEU A 136 -8.24 -14.57 12.28
N ILE A 137 -7.91 -14.71 10.99
CA ILE A 137 -6.57 -15.08 10.54
C ILE A 137 -5.57 -13.97 10.92
N GLN A 138 -5.90 -12.70 10.69
CA GLN A 138 -5.03 -11.58 11.08
C GLN A 138 -4.83 -11.53 12.59
N LYS A 139 -5.90 -11.69 13.38
CA LYS A 139 -5.82 -11.69 14.85
C LYS A 139 -4.94 -12.83 15.36
N LEU A 140 -5.11 -14.04 14.84
CA LEU A 140 -4.26 -15.19 15.18
C LEU A 140 -2.81 -14.96 14.76
N PHE A 141 -2.60 -14.37 13.58
CA PHE A 141 -1.27 -14.05 13.09
C PHE A 141 -0.54 -13.05 13.99
N LEU A 142 -1.20 -11.93 14.31
CA LEU A 142 -0.66 -10.87 15.17
C LEU A 142 -0.45 -11.31 16.62
N ALA A 143 -1.19 -12.32 17.10
CA ALA A 143 -0.97 -12.92 18.42
C ALA A 143 0.27 -13.83 18.48
N MET A 144 0.84 -14.24 17.35
CA MET A 144 2.06 -15.06 17.34
C MET A 144 3.30 -14.25 17.75
N PRO A 145 4.29 -14.90 18.41
CA PRO A 145 5.58 -14.27 18.66
C PRO A 145 6.24 -13.80 17.36
N LEU A 146 6.87 -12.62 17.39
CA LEU A 146 7.43 -11.95 16.21
C LEU A 146 8.34 -12.86 15.36
N ARG A 147 9.20 -13.66 16.01
CA ARG A 147 10.09 -14.62 15.33
C ARG A 147 9.37 -15.60 14.39
N TRP A 148 8.13 -15.97 14.71
CA TRP A 148 7.32 -16.88 13.89
C TRP A 148 6.67 -16.14 12.73
N ARG A 149 6.16 -14.92 12.97
CA ARG A 149 5.63 -14.05 11.93
C ARG A 149 6.68 -13.73 10.86
N LEU A 150 7.90 -13.40 11.28
CA LEU A 150 9.05 -13.17 10.38
C LEU A 150 9.34 -14.39 9.49
N LYS A 151 9.38 -15.59 10.07
CA LYS A 151 9.58 -16.85 9.33
C LYS A 151 8.47 -17.10 8.31
N ILE A 152 7.21 -16.86 8.69
CA ILE A 152 6.06 -17.04 7.82
C ILE A 152 6.11 -16.03 6.66
N ALA A 153 6.35 -14.75 6.95
CA ALA A 153 6.47 -13.70 5.94
C ALA A 153 7.61 -13.97 4.95
N ALA A 154 8.78 -14.42 5.43
CA ALA A 154 9.88 -14.83 4.56
C ALA A 154 9.49 -15.99 3.63
N LYS A 155 8.80 -17.01 4.15
CA LYS A 155 8.32 -18.15 3.36
C LYS A 155 7.27 -17.76 2.32
N MET A 156 6.33 -16.87 2.69
CA MET A 156 5.30 -16.37 1.78
C MET A 156 5.92 -15.59 0.63
N ARG A 157 6.90 -14.72 0.92
CA ARG A 157 7.64 -13.98 -0.12
C ARG A 157 8.40 -14.90 -1.07
N ALA A 158 9.12 -15.89 -0.54
CA ALA A 158 9.84 -16.84 -1.38
C ALA A 158 8.90 -17.59 -2.34
N ARG A 159 7.72 -18.02 -1.84
CA ARG A 159 6.69 -18.67 -2.66
C ARG A 159 6.06 -17.74 -3.69
N SER A 160 5.77 -16.50 -3.32
CA SER A 160 5.20 -15.50 -4.25
C SER A 160 6.18 -15.18 -5.39
N ARG A 161 7.47 -15.00 -5.09
CA ARG A 161 8.50 -14.81 -6.13
C ARG A 161 8.55 -16.01 -7.09
N GLN A 162 8.49 -17.23 -6.55
CA GLN A 162 8.47 -18.44 -7.37
C GLN A 162 7.20 -18.57 -8.22
N SER A 163 6.02 -18.24 -7.67
CA SER A 163 4.76 -18.33 -8.42
C SER A 163 4.65 -17.28 -9.53
N ASN A 164 5.22 -16.09 -9.32
CA ASN A 164 5.15 -14.99 -10.28
C ASN A 164 6.09 -15.23 -11.48
N GLN A 165 7.18 -16.00 -11.32
CA GLN A 165 8.07 -16.38 -12.43
C GLN A 165 7.37 -17.17 -13.54
N GLY A 166 6.26 -17.86 -13.23
CA GLY A 166 5.49 -18.65 -14.19
C GLY A 166 4.22 -17.99 -14.72
N LYS A 167 3.89 -16.77 -14.28
CA LYS A 167 2.65 -16.07 -14.68
C LYS A 167 2.94 -15.08 -15.81
N SER A 168 2.04 -15.01 -16.79
CA SER A 168 2.10 -13.95 -17.79
C SER A 168 1.74 -12.61 -17.15
N GLN A 169 2.35 -11.54 -17.66
CA GLN A 169 2.05 -10.17 -17.23
C GLN A 169 0.57 -9.84 -17.38
N ALA A 170 -0.10 -10.35 -18.42
CA ALA A 170 -1.53 -10.18 -18.64
C ALA A 170 -2.43 -10.78 -17.54
N ILE A 171 -1.98 -11.82 -16.81
CA ILE A 171 -2.74 -12.40 -15.69
C ILE A 171 -2.56 -11.58 -14.41
N MET A 172 -1.40 -10.93 -14.27
CA MET A 172 -1.07 -10.14 -13.08
C MET A 172 -1.53 -8.68 -13.19
N ASP A 173 -1.85 -8.22 -14.39
CA ASP A 173 -2.39 -6.88 -14.64
C ASP A 173 -3.88 -6.80 -14.27
N VAL A 174 -4.40 -5.58 -14.25
CA VAL A 174 -5.81 -5.31 -13.96
C VAL A 174 -6.71 -5.92 -15.02
N ASN A 175 -7.83 -6.49 -14.59
CA ASN A 175 -8.87 -6.95 -15.50
C ASN A 175 -9.70 -5.73 -15.98
N PRO A 176 -9.81 -5.47 -17.31
CA PRO A 176 -10.51 -4.29 -17.81
C PRO A 176 -11.99 -4.21 -17.39
N GLN A 177 -12.68 -5.35 -17.30
CA GLN A 177 -14.08 -5.38 -16.85
C GLN A 177 -14.19 -5.07 -15.36
N ALA A 178 -13.24 -5.52 -14.53
CA ALA A 178 -13.20 -5.18 -13.11
C ALA A 178 -13.00 -3.66 -12.90
N VAL A 179 -12.13 -3.03 -13.72
CA VAL A 179 -11.94 -1.57 -13.72
C VAL A 179 -13.25 -0.85 -14.05
N GLU A 180 -13.90 -1.23 -15.16
CA GLU A 180 -15.15 -0.60 -15.59
C GLU A 180 -16.25 -0.77 -14.53
N GLN A 181 -16.41 -1.98 -13.98
CA GLN A 181 -17.39 -2.25 -12.93
C GLN A 181 -17.14 -1.43 -11.66
N ALA A 182 -15.88 -1.29 -11.23
CA ALA A 182 -15.53 -0.47 -10.07
C ALA A 182 -15.81 1.02 -10.33
N MET A 183 -15.50 1.53 -11.52
CA MET A 183 -15.80 2.93 -11.86
C MET A 183 -17.31 3.20 -11.93
N LEU A 184 -18.09 2.28 -12.49
CA LEU A 184 -19.54 2.38 -12.57
C LEU A 184 -20.21 2.29 -11.19
N SER A 185 -19.78 1.36 -10.34
CA SER A 185 -20.37 1.16 -9.00
C SER A 185 -20.16 2.36 -8.08
N HIS A 186 -19.02 3.04 -8.21
CA HIS A 186 -18.69 4.27 -7.48
C HIS A 186 -19.15 5.55 -8.19
N ASN A 187 -19.69 5.45 -9.42
CA ASN A 187 -20.10 6.58 -10.25
C ASN A 187 -18.99 7.63 -10.41
N VAL A 188 -17.81 7.18 -10.86
CA VAL A 188 -16.62 8.02 -11.08
C VAL A 188 -16.13 7.94 -12.53
N HIS A 189 -15.40 8.96 -12.96
CA HIS A 189 -14.71 8.98 -14.25
C HIS A 189 -13.19 8.89 -14.14
N TRP A 190 -12.66 8.92 -12.91
CA TRP A 190 -11.24 8.88 -12.62
C TRP A 190 -10.96 7.80 -11.58
N MET A 191 -9.89 7.03 -11.82
CA MET A 191 -9.37 6.05 -10.89
C MET A 191 -7.85 6.25 -10.78
N ILE A 192 -7.31 6.16 -9.57
CA ILE A 192 -5.86 6.13 -9.31
C ILE A 192 -5.58 4.88 -8.47
N HIS A 193 -4.66 4.04 -8.94
CA HIS A 193 -4.20 2.85 -8.23
C HIS A 193 -2.70 2.65 -8.42
N GLY A 194 -2.11 1.78 -7.59
CA GLY A 194 -0.76 1.25 -7.72
C GLY A 194 -0.80 -0.23 -8.13
N HIS A 195 -0.01 -1.07 -7.45
CA HIS A 195 0.10 -2.53 -7.58
C HIS A 195 0.68 -3.03 -8.91
N THR A 196 0.12 -2.59 -10.03
CA THR A 196 0.59 -2.98 -11.36
C THR A 196 1.64 -2.00 -11.88
N PRO A 197 2.69 -2.47 -12.57
CA PRO A 197 3.64 -1.58 -13.20
C PRO A 197 2.92 -0.62 -14.16
N PRO A 198 3.38 0.64 -14.27
CA PRO A 198 2.78 1.57 -15.21
C PRO A 198 2.86 1.01 -16.65
N PRO A 199 1.82 1.23 -17.47
CA PRO A 199 1.82 0.76 -18.86
C PRO A 199 3.05 1.30 -19.60
N GLY A 200 3.83 0.40 -20.22
CA GLY A 200 5.07 0.71 -20.94
C GLY A 200 6.37 0.50 -20.15
N GLY A 201 6.29 0.09 -18.88
CA GLY A 201 7.45 -0.36 -18.10
C GLY A 201 7.65 -1.87 -18.19
N ALA A 202 8.24 -2.35 -19.30
CA ALA A 202 8.83 -3.68 -19.42
C ALA A 202 10.17 -3.57 -20.18
#